data_AF-A0AAU3UM81-F1
#
_entry.id   AF-A0AAU3UM81-F1
#
_cell.length_a   1.000
_cell.length_b   1.000
_cell.length_c   1.000
_cell.angle_alpha   90.00
_cell.angle_beta   90.00
_cell.angle_gamma   90.00
#
_symmetry.space_group_name_H-M   'P 1'
#
loop_
_entity.id
_entity.type
_entity.pdbx_description
1 polymer ?
#
loop_
_entity_poly.entity_id
_entity_poly.type
_entity_poly.pdbx_seq_one_letter_code
_entity_poly.pdbx_strand_id
1 'polypeptide(L)'
;MGLKVTPASLTDAANTIGKLQDGMNDAKATPPLGASRGVDGMKGSAIAAALGKADAASSVAKQVLNGRFQQFSQALSTSAKTYHDTDTDAATKLWAIGELNDGQV
;
A
#
# COMPACT_ATOMS: atom_id res chain seq x y z
N MET A 1 3.02 8.67 -27.30
CA MET A 1 1.80 9.37 -26.84
C MET A 1 2.03 9.74 -25.39
N GLY A 2 2.07 11.03 -25.06
CA GLY A 2 2.25 11.48 -23.67
C GLY A 2 0.98 11.23 -22.85
N LEU A 3 1.14 10.77 -21.61
CA LEU A 3 0.04 10.71 -20.65
C LEU A 3 -0.47 12.14 -20.42
N LYS A 4 -1.68 12.43 -20.90
CA LYS A 4 -2.34 13.72 -20.61
C LYS A 4 -2.98 13.62 -19.23
N VAL A 5 -2.47 14.37 -18.28
CA VAL A 5 -3.11 14.49 -16.96
C VAL A 5 -4.37 15.33 -17.10
N THR A 6 -5.47 14.82 -16.57
CA THR A 6 -6.80 15.45 -16.54
C THR A 6 -7.47 15.14 -15.20
N PRO A 7 -8.50 15.89 -14.80
CA PRO A 7 -9.29 15.55 -13.60
C PRO A 7 -9.83 14.12 -13.63
N ALA A 8 -10.29 13.66 -14.81
CA ALA A 8 -10.80 12.32 -15.01
C ALA A 8 -9.70 11.27 -14.81
N SER A 9 -8.53 11.44 -15.43
CA SER A 9 -7.43 10.49 -15.26
C SER A 9 -6.89 10.44 -13.82
N LEU A 10 -6.91 11.57 -13.10
CA LEU A 10 -6.56 11.61 -11.68
C LEU A 10 -7.59 10.87 -10.81
N THR A 11 -8.88 11.02 -11.13
CA THR A 11 -9.97 10.28 -10.45
C THR A 11 -9.87 8.78 -10.72
N ASP A 12 -9.61 8.39 -11.97
CA ASP A 12 -9.44 6.98 -12.35
C ASP A 12 -8.21 6.35 -11.67
N ALA A 13 -7.11 7.10 -11.59
CA ALA A 13 -5.91 6.67 -10.86
C ALA A 13 -6.18 6.53 -9.35
N ALA A 14 -6.89 7.49 -8.75
CA ALA A 14 -7.29 7.44 -7.34
C ALA A 14 -8.14 6.20 -7.04
N ASN A 15 -9.11 5.90 -7.89
CA ASN A 15 -9.97 4.72 -7.77
C ASN A 15 -9.20 3.42 -7.96
N THR A 16 -8.29 3.38 -8.93
CA THR A 16 -7.46 2.20 -9.20
C THR A 16 -6.56 1.88 -8.01
N ILE A 17 -5.94 2.90 -7.40
CA ILE A 17 -5.13 2.72 -6.21
C ILE A 17 -5.99 2.35 -5.00
N GLY A 18 -7.19 2.92 -4.86
CA GLY A 18 -8.15 2.55 -3.81
C GLY A 18 -8.47 1.05 -3.81
N LYS A 19 -8.61 0.43 -5.00
CA LYS A 19 -8.84 -1.03 -5.09
C LYS A 19 -7.66 -1.87 -4.59
N LEU A 20 -6.44 -1.34 -4.60
CA LEU A 20 -5.28 -2.05 -4.03
C LEU A 20 -5.39 -2.13 -2.51
N GLN A 21 -5.94 -1.10 -1.86
CA GLN A 21 -6.24 -1.12 -0.43
C GLN A 21 -7.29 -2.20 -0.10
N ASP A 22 -8.32 -2.34 -0.92
CA ASP A 22 -9.34 -3.39 -0.73
C ASP A 22 -8.69 -4.80 -0.82
N GLY A 23 -7.79 -5.00 -1.78
CA GLY A 23 -7.07 -6.27 -1.97
C GLY A 23 -6.11 -6.62 -0.82
N MET A 24 -5.53 -5.62 -0.15
CA MET A 24 -4.67 -5.86 1.03
C MET A 24 -5.47 -6.34 2.25
N ASN A 25 -6.75 -5.96 2.35
CA ASN A 25 -7.64 -6.38 3.43
C ASN A 25 -8.36 -7.70 3.13
N ASP A 26 -8.43 -8.11 1.87
CA ASP A 26 -8.99 -9.39 1.47
C ASP A 26 -8.00 -10.54 1.75
N ALA A 27 -8.32 -11.37 2.73
CA ALA A 27 -7.54 -12.55 3.08
C ALA A 27 -7.47 -13.61 1.97
N LYS A 28 -8.35 -13.55 0.95
CA LYS A 28 -8.26 -14.41 -0.24
C LYS A 28 -7.25 -13.89 -1.25
N ALA A 29 -7.18 -12.57 -1.43
CA ALA A 29 -6.23 -11.92 -2.33
C ALA A 29 -4.83 -11.83 -1.71
N THR A 30 -4.76 -11.51 -0.41
CA THR A 30 -3.52 -11.36 0.34
C THR A 30 -3.55 -12.22 1.61
N PRO A 31 -3.42 -13.55 1.49
CA PRO A 31 -3.47 -14.46 2.64
C PRO A 31 -2.32 -14.21 3.63
N PRO A 32 -2.45 -14.66 4.89
CA PRO A 32 -1.32 -14.74 5.81
C PRO A 32 -0.26 -15.71 5.28
N LEU A 33 1.00 -15.54 5.70
CA LEU A 33 2.10 -16.41 5.26
C LEU A 33 1.96 -17.83 5.85
N GLY A 34 1.19 -17.98 6.92
CA GLY A 34 0.82 -19.29 7.47
C GLY A 34 2.01 -19.96 8.15
N ALA A 35 2.82 -19.17 8.85
CA ALA A 35 4.06 -19.65 9.45
C ALA A 35 3.82 -20.64 10.60
N SER A 36 2.64 -20.63 11.21
CA SER A 36 2.23 -21.52 12.31
C SER A 36 2.53 -22.99 12.05
N ARG A 37 2.19 -23.50 10.86
CA ARG A 37 2.44 -24.90 10.50
C ARG A 37 3.93 -25.26 10.51
N GLY A 38 4.78 -24.32 10.07
CA GLY A 38 6.23 -24.48 10.08
C GLY A 38 6.82 -24.36 11.49
N VAL A 39 6.27 -23.48 12.32
CA VAL A 39 6.66 -23.33 13.73
C VAL A 39 6.36 -24.61 14.52
N ASP A 40 5.17 -25.17 14.35
CA ASP A 40 4.76 -26.40 15.04
C ASP A 40 5.56 -27.62 14.58
N GLY A 41 5.81 -27.74 13.27
CA GLY A 41 6.60 -28.84 12.70
C GLY A 41 8.09 -28.83 13.05
N MET A 42 8.64 -27.67 13.45
CA MET A 42 10.06 -27.49 13.74
C MET A 42 10.32 -26.93 15.15
N LYS A 43 9.41 -27.20 16.08
CA LYS A 43 9.40 -26.65 17.44
C LYS A 43 10.76 -26.83 18.12
N GLY A 44 11.29 -25.73 18.67
CA GLY A 44 12.59 -25.70 19.35
C GLY A 44 13.80 -25.45 18.44
N SER A 45 13.63 -25.41 17.12
CA SER A 45 14.69 -25.01 16.18
C SER A 45 14.79 -23.49 16.03
N ALA A 46 15.98 -23.01 15.64
CA ALA A 46 16.18 -21.61 15.25
C ALA A 46 15.30 -21.19 14.06
N ILE A 47 14.94 -22.15 13.18
CA ILE A 47 14.07 -21.92 12.02
C ILE A 47 12.63 -21.63 12.47
N ALA A 48 12.11 -22.36 13.46
CA ALA A 48 10.81 -22.08 14.05
C ALA A 48 10.76 -20.70 14.71
N ALA A 49 11.84 -20.28 15.39
CA ALA A 49 11.92 -18.94 15.97
C ALA A 49 11.92 -17.82 14.90
N ALA A 50 12.55 -18.04 13.75
CA ALA A 50 12.53 -17.10 12.64
C ALA A 50 11.14 -17.04 11.96
N LEU A 51 10.53 -18.20 11.71
CA LEU A 51 9.20 -18.30 11.10
C LEU A 51 8.11 -17.69 11.99
N GLY A 52 8.20 -17.83 13.31
CA GLY A 52 7.23 -17.27 14.25
C GLY A 52 7.06 -15.75 14.17
N LYS A 53 8.02 -15.04 13.55
CA LYS A 53 7.96 -13.59 13.33
C LYS A 53 7.39 -13.19 11.96
N ALA A 54 7.28 -14.13 11.03
CA ALA A 54 6.93 -13.84 9.63
C ALA A 54 5.50 -13.32 9.47
N ASP A 55 4.52 -13.91 10.16
CA ASP A 55 3.13 -13.45 10.09
C ASP A 55 2.95 -12.04 10.69
N ALA A 56 3.64 -11.75 11.81
CA ALA A 56 3.63 -10.42 12.40
C ALA A 56 4.28 -9.37 11.49
N ALA A 57 5.44 -9.68 10.91
CA ALA A 57 6.11 -8.80 9.95
C ALA A 57 5.25 -8.57 8.69
N SER A 58 4.57 -9.61 8.20
CA SER A 58 3.62 -9.50 7.09
C SER A 58 2.45 -8.58 7.43
N SER A 59 1.91 -8.66 8.64
CA SER A 59 0.83 -7.78 9.11
C SER A 59 1.26 -6.30 9.12
N VAL A 60 2.46 -6.01 9.64
CA VAL A 60 3.00 -4.64 9.66
C VAL A 60 3.20 -4.12 8.24
N ALA A 61 3.77 -4.92 7.34
CA ALA A 61 3.93 -4.54 5.94
C ALA A 61 2.58 -4.24 5.26
N LYS A 62 1.54 -5.05 5.50
CA LYS A 62 0.19 -4.80 4.97
C LYS A 62 -0.40 -3.49 5.50
N GLN A 63 -0.21 -3.17 6.78
CA GLN A 63 -0.68 -1.92 7.36
C GLN A 63 0.00 -0.69 6.74
N VAL A 64 1.32 -0.73 6.54
CA VAL A 64 2.07 0.34 5.87
C VAL A 64 1.56 0.55 4.46
N LEU A 65 1.43 -0.53 3.68
CA LEU A 65 0.95 -0.46 2.30
C LEU A 65 -0.48 0.10 2.23
N ASN A 66 -1.36 -0.33 3.12
CA ASN A 66 -2.72 0.22 3.21
C ASN A 66 -2.74 1.72 3.47
N GLY A 67 -1.96 2.19 4.45
CA GLY A 67 -1.86 3.62 4.75
C GLY A 67 -1.35 4.43 3.56
N ARG A 68 -0.37 3.90 2.83
CA ARG A 68 0.19 4.56 1.65
C ARG A 68 -0.79 4.58 0.47
N PHE A 69 -1.48 3.48 0.18
CA PHE A 69 -2.50 3.47 -0.87
C PHE A 69 -3.63 4.45 -0.59
N GLN A 70 -4.06 4.56 0.67
CA GLN A 70 -5.03 5.57 1.07
C GLN A 70 -4.51 7.00 0.85
N GLN A 71 -3.27 7.28 1.25
CA GLN A 71 -2.65 8.61 1.05
C GLN A 71 -2.55 8.98 -0.43
N PHE A 72 -2.12 8.05 -1.29
CA PHE A 72 -2.05 8.29 -2.74
C PHE A 72 -3.44 8.49 -3.36
N SER A 73 -4.41 7.64 -3.01
CA SER A 73 -5.78 7.77 -3.51
C SER A 73 -6.37 9.12 -3.11
N GLN A 74 -6.17 9.56 -1.87
CA GLN A 74 -6.63 10.85 -1.38
C GLN A 74 -5.92 12.02 -2.08
N ALA A 75 -4.60 11.95 -2.27
CA ALA A 75 -3.85 12.99 -2.98
C ALA A 75 -4.36 13.20 -4.40
N LEU A 76 -4.51 12.10 -5.16
CA LEU A 76 -5.01 12.14 -6.53
C LEU A 76 -6.47 12.61 -6.62
N SER A 77 -7.34 12.13 -5.74
CA SER A 77 -8.74 12.56 -5.66
C SER A 77 -8.86 14.05 -5.31
N THR A 78 -8.02 14.54 -4.41
CA THR A 78 -7.98 15.96 -4.05
C THR A 78 -7.49 16.80 -5.22
N SER A 79 -6.42 16.37 -5.90
CA SER A 79 -5.90 17.07 -7.09
C SER A 79 -6.85 17.07 -8.28
N ALA A 80 -7.67 16.03 -8.43
CA ALA A 80 -8.73 16.03 -9.44
C ALA A 80 -9.75 17.16 -9.20
N LYS A 81 -10.07 17.45 -7.93
CA LYS A 81 -11.02 18.51 -7.54
C LYS A 81 -10.44 19.92 -7.66
N THR A 82 -9.12 20.06 -7.46
CA THR A 82 -8.40 21.34 -7.50
C THR A 82 -7.56 21.50 -8.76
N TYR A 83 -7.93 20.81 -9.84
CA TYR A 83 -7.15 20.79 -11.07
C TYR A 83 -7.20 22.16 -11.79
N HIS A 84 -6.02 22.70 -12.11
CA HIS A 84 -5.87 23.99 -12.77
C HIS A 84 -5.00 23.87 -14.03
N ASP A 85 -5.39 22.97 -14.95
CA ASP A 85 -4.73 22.71 -16.25
C ASP A 85 -3.26 22.29 -16.19
N THR A 86 -2.75 21.98 -15.00
CA THR A 86 -1.39 21.49 -14.75
C THR A 86 -1.42 20.33 -13.74
N ASP A 87 -0.46 19.42 -13.86
CA ASP A 87 -0.28 18.27 -12.97
C ASP A 87 0.60 18.59 -11.75
N THR A 88 1.04 19.84 -11.60
CA THR A 88 1.99 20.28 -10.57
C THR A 88 1.43 20.12 -9.15
N ASP A 89 0.14 20.33 -8.94
CA ASP A 89 -0.51 20.12 -7.65
C ASP A 89 -0.51 18.63 -7.25
N ALA A 90 -0.84 17.74 -8.19
CA ALA A 90 -0.78 16.31 -7.97
C ALA A 90 0.67 15.86 -7.69
N ALA A 91 1.62 16.32 -8.48
CA ALA A 91 3.04 16.02 -8.28
C ALA A 91 3.53 16.47 -6.90
N THR A 92 3.15 17.67 -6.45
CA THR A 92 3.53 18.22 -5.13
C THR A 92 2.94 17.38 -4.00
N LYS A 93 1.66 17.02 -4.08
CA LYS A 93 1.00 16.19 -3.05
C LYS A 93 1.56 14.78 -3.01
N LEU A 94 1.87 14.19 -4.17
CA LEU A 94 2.53 12.88 -4.24
C LEU A 94 3.94 12.92 -3.66
N TRP A 95 4.71 13.98 -3.94
CA TRP A 95 6.03 14.17 -3.37
C TRP A 95 5.97 14.32 -1.83
N ALA A 96 4.97 15.03 -1.32
CA ALA A 96 4.76 15.23 0.12
C ALA A 96 4.41 13.94 0.90
N ILE A 97 3.96 12.87 0.21
CA ILE A 97 3.74 11.56 0.86
C ILE A 97 5.07 10.93 1.30
N GLY A 98 6.18 11.29 0.66
CA GLY A 98 7.51 10.80 1.00
C GLY A 98 7.74 9.33 0.66
N GLU A 99 8.66 8.68 1.38
CA GLU A 99 9.02 7.29 1.11
C GLU A 99 7.90 6.31 1.48
N LEU A 100 7.76 5.28 0.64
CA LEU A 100 6.82 4.18 0.85
C LEU A 100 7.07 3.45 2.18
N ASN A 101 8.34 3.32 2.57
CA ASN A 101 8.76 2.69 3.80
C ASN A 101 9.98 3.46 4.34
N ASP A 102 9.72 4.48 5.14
CA ASP A 102 10.75 5.29 5.82
C ASP A 102 11.34 4.59 7.06
N GLY A 103 10.94 3.33 7.31
CA GLY A 103 11.39 2.54 8.46
C GLY A 103 10.83 3.02 9.80
N GLN A 104 9.89 3.96 9.83
CA GLN A 104 9.22 4.40 11.05
C GLN A 104 7.92 3.61 11.27
N VAL A 105 8.08 2.35 11.68
CA VAL A 105 6.97 1.51 12.17
C VAL A 105 7.41 0.72 13.39
#